data_AF-A0A3C2AZV8-F1
#
_entry.id   AF-A0A3C2AZV8-F1
#
_cell.length_a   1.000
_cell.length_b   1.000
_cell.length_c   1.000
_cell.angle_alpha   90.00
_cell.angle_beta   90.00
_cell.angle_gamma   90.00
#
_symmetry.space_group_name_H-M   'P 1'
#
loop_
_entity.id
_entity.type
_entity.pdbx_description
1 polymer ?
#
loop_
_entity_poly.entity_id
_entity_poly.type
_entity_poly.pdbx_seq_one_letter_code
_entity_poly.pdbx_strand_id
1 'polypeptide(L)'
;MSIEQREGYRLWEGGPVPKGSDGITLGSLVIVRPGKATPYLLRHELVHVRQWRRYGAAGFAARYLGSYLLWRLRRKGHRGAYLRIPLEIEADWVARRQLSTAVRDELPERIAS
;
A
#
# COMPACT_ATOMS: atom_id res chain seq x y z
N MET A 1 11.82 -16.74 -7.94
CA MET A 1 10.42 -16.46 -7.55
C MET A 1 10.27 -16.96 -6.13
N SER A 2 10.00 -16.07 -5.18
CA SER A 2 9.91 -16.41 -3.75
C SER A 2 8.55 -15.96 -3.23
N ILE A 3 7.83 -16.89 -2.60
CA ILE A 3 6.64 -16.59 -1.80
C ILE A 3 7.08 -16.70 -0.34
N GLU A 4 7.12 -15.59 0.35
CA GLU A 4 7.48 -15.51 1.76
C GLU A 4 6.19 -15.35 2.59
N GLN A 5 5.98 -16.25 3.55
CA GLN A 5 4.87 -16.13 4.50
C GLN A 5 5.35 -15.27 5.67
N ARG A 6 4.74 -14.09 5.82
CA ARG A 6 4.99 -13.19 6.96
C ARG A 6 3.77 -13.17 7.87
N GLU A 7 3.95 -12.73 9.12
CA GLU A 7 2.84 -12.66 10.06
C GLU A 7 1.73 -11.74 9.53
N GLY A 8 0.59 -12.35 9.19
CA GLY A 8 -0.60 -11.64 8.72
C GLY A 8 -0.71 -11.43 7.20
N TYR A 9 0.31 -11.74 6.39
CA TYR A 9 0.22 -11.62 4.92
C TYR A 9 1.24 -12.50 4.19
N ARG A 10 0.94 -12.83 2.93
CA ARG A 10 1.86 -13.53 2.03
C ARG A 10 2.51 -12.51 1.11
N LEU A 11 3.83 -12.46 1.09
CA LEU A 11 4.61 -11.65 0.16
C LEU A 11 5.01 -12.51 -1.03
N TRP A 12 4.66 -12.10 -2.24
CA TRP A 12 5.10 -12.74 -3.47
C TRP A 12 5.97 -11.79 -4.27
N GLU A 13 7.29 -12.03 -4.25
CA GLU A 13 8.24 -11.27 -5.05
C GLU A 13 8.41 -11.90 -6.43
N GLY A 14 8.18 -11.09 -7.48
CA GLY A 14 8.26 -11.53 -8.87
C GLY A 14 6.97 -12.07 -9.46
N GLY A 15 5.84 -11.86 -8.80
CA GLY A 15 4.52 -12.13 -9.37
C GLY A 15 4.08 -11.08 -10.42
N PRO A 16 2.97 -11.35 -11.14
CA PRO A 16 2.46 -10.44 -12.17
C PRO A 16 1.88 -9.16 -11.54
N VAL A 17 2.64 -8.07 -11.61
CA VAL A 17 2.16 -6.73 -11.18
C VAL A 17 1.71 -5.93 -12.42
N PRO A 18 0.54 -5.29 -12.40
CA PRO A 18 0.06 -4.44 -13.50
C PRO A 18 1.10 -3.41 -13.95
N LYS A 19 1.15 -3.13 -15.26
CA LYS A 19 2.03 -2.09 -15.81
C LYS A 19 1.65 -0.73 -15.21
N GLY A 20 2.60 -0.07 -14.54
CA GLY A 20 2.39 1.21 -13.85
C GLY A 20 2.33 1.13 -12.32
N SER A 21 2.34 -0.08 -11.74
CA SER A 21 2.42 -0.31 -10.30
C SER A 21 3.68 -1.11 -9.93
N ASP A 22 4.24 -0.82 -8.75
CA ASP A 22 5.39 -1.55 -8.18
C ASP A 22 4.94 -2.68 -7.23
N GLY A 23 3.70 -2.64 -6.76
CA GLY A 23 3.05 -3.67 -5.95
C GLY A 23 1.54 -3.72 -6.18
N ILE A 24 0.90 -4.80 -5.70
CA ILE A 24 -0.55 -4.94 -5.63
C ILE A 24 -0.94 -5.81 -4.43
N THR A 25 -1.99 -5.39 -3.72
CA THR A 25 -2.62 -6.18 -2.67
C THR A 25 -3.89 -6.85 -3.15
N LEU A 26 -3.97 -8.17 -2.93
CA LEU A 26 -5.15 -9.00 -3.15
C LEU A 26 -5.48 -9.74 -1.85
N GLY A 27 -6.37 -9.16 -1.05
CA GLY A 27 -6.73 -9.71 0.25
C GLY A 27 -5.55 -9.72 1.22
N SER A 28 -5.03 -10.90 1.54
CA SER A 28 -3.83 -11.08 2.37
C SER A 28 -2.56 -11.38 1.57
N LEU A 29 -2.63 -11.30 0.24
CA LEU A 29 -1.51 -11.50 -0.66
C LEU A 29 -0.99 -10.15 -1.14
N VAL A 30 0.28 -9.86 -0.88
CA VAL A 30 1.01 -8.70 -1.37
C VAL A 30 1.96 -9.19 -2.45
N ILE A 31 1.75 -8.73 -3.69
CA ILE A 31 2.60 -9.08 -4.83
C ILE A 31 3.45 -7.86 -5.16
N VAL A 32 4.76 -8.03 -5.23
CA VAL A 32 5.70 -6.93 -5.56
C VAL A 32 6.60 -7.31 -6.73
N ARG A 33 6.99 -6.31 -7.51
CA ARG A 33 7.96 -6.50 -8.60
C ARG A 33 9.34 -6.87 -8.03
N PRO A 34 10.14 -7.72 -8.70
CA PRO A 34 11.49 -8.06 -8.23
C PRO A 34 12.33 -6.80 -7.99
N GLY A 35 13.00 -6.72 -6.83
CA GLY A 35 13.87 -5.60 -6.48
C GLY A 35 13.15 -4.28 -6.17
N LYS A 36 11.81 -4.27 -6.10
CA LYS A 36 10.99 -3.10 -5.75
C LYS A 36 10.31 -3.20 -4.40
N ALA A 37 10.58 -4.26 -3.64
CA ALA A 37 10.10 -4.49 -2.27
C ALA A 37 10.73 -3.52 -1.25
N THR A 38 10.51 -2.22 -1.44
CA THR A 38 11.03 -1.19 -0.53
C THR A 38 10.26 -1.22 0.79
N PRO A 39 10.89 -0.78 1.90
CA PRO A 39 10.22 -0.70 3.20
C PRO A 39 8.99 0.23 3.19
N TYR A 40 8.95 1.21 2.28
CA TYR A 40 7.79 2.05 2.00
C TYR A 40 6.67 1.25 1.35
N LEU A 41 6.97 0.58 0.22
CA LEU A 41 5.98 -0.15 -0.56
C LEU A 41 5.32 -1.25 0.27
N LEU A 42 6.10 -2.01 1.04
CA LEU A 42 5.56 -3.06 1.91
C LEU A 42 4.58 -2.51 2.94
N ARG A 43 4.91 -1.38 3.59
CA ARG A 43 4.01 -0.73 4.56
C ARG A 43 2.75 -0.17 3.88
N HIS A 44 2.88 0.37 2.67
CA HIS A 44 1.74 0.84 1.87
C HIS A 44 0.77 -0.31 1.55
N GLU A 45 1.28 -1.42 1.01
CA GLU A 45 0.48 -2.60 0.69
C GLU A 45 -0.17 -3.22 1.95
N LEU A 46 0.51 -3.20 3.09
CA LEU A 46 -0.08 -3.67 4.36
C LEU A 46 -1.29 -2.86 4.81
N VAL A 47 -1.34 -1.56 4.49
CA VAL A 47 -2.53 -0.75 4.74
C VAL A 47 -3.70 -1.24 3.91
N HIS A 48 -3.47 -1.61 2.64
CA HIS A 48 -4.52 -2.22 1.82
C HIS A 48 -4.97 -3.58 2.37
N VAL A 49 -4.07 -4.41 2.91
CA VAL A 49 -4.46 -5.66 3.58
C VAL A 49 -5.39 -5.37 4.77
N ARG A 50 -5.05 -4.37 5.59
CA ARG A 50 -5.89 -3.93 6.72
C ARG A 50 -7.23 -3.40 6.25
N GLN A 51 -7.26 -2.55 5.22
CA GLN A 51 -8.48 -2.00 4.64
C GLN A 51 -9.36 -3.10 4.05
N TRP A 52 -8.78 -4.10 3.40
CA TRP A 52 -9.49 -5.26 2.85
C TRP A 52 -10.12 -6.09 3.96
N ARG A 53 -9.39 -6.35 5.06
CA ARG A 53 -9.94 -7.03 6.24
C ARG A 53 -11.06 -6.24 6.91
N ARG A 54 -10.95 -4.91 6.94
CA ARG A 54 -11.93 -4.01 7.57
C ARG A 54 -13.23 -3.90 6.78
N TYR A 55 -13.16 -3.79 5.45
CA TYR A 55 -14.33 -3.52 4.60
C TYR A 55 -14.80 -4.73 3.78
N GLY A 56 -14.04 -5.82 3.77
CA GLY A 56 -14.22 -6.93 2.85
C GLY A 56 -13.89 -6.54 1.40
N ALA A 57 -13.85 -7.54 0.51
CA ALA A 57 -13.53 -7.32 -0.90
C ALA A 57 -14.50 -6.33 -1.59
N ALA A 58 -15.81 -6.54 -1.40
CA ALA A 58 -16.84 -5.69 -2.01
C ALA A 58 -16.82 -4.26 -1.44
N GLY A 59 -16.70 -4.10 -0.12
CA GLY A 59 -16.68 -2.79 0.51
C GLY A 59 -15.43 -1.98 0.20
N PHE A 60 -14.28 -2.66 0.04
CA PHE A 60 -13.05 -2.05 -0.45
C PHE A 60 -13.19 -1.60 -1.90
N ALA A 61 -13.63 -2.50 -2.80
CA ALA A 61 -13.80 -2.20 -4.22
C ALA A 61 -14.79 -1.04 -4.46
N ALA A 62 -15.93 -1.04 -3.77
CA ALA A 62 -16.93 0.02 -3.87
C ALA A 62 -16.37 1.39 -3.46
N ARG A 63 -15.61 1.46 -2.35
CA ARG A 63 -14.97 2.70 -1.89
C ARG A 63 -13.88 3.18 -2.84
N TYR A 64 -13.05 2.25 -3.31
CA TYR A 64 -11.94 2.53 -4.21
C TYR A 64 -12.45 3.03 -5.56
N LEU A 65 -13.27 2.22 -6.24
CA LEU A 65 -13.82 2.53 -7.55
C LEU A 65 -14.80 3.70 -7.48
N GLY A 66 -15.63 3.79 -6.45
CA GLY A 66 -16.55 4.91 -6.26
C GLY A 66 -15.81 6.24 -6.15
N SER A 67 -14.74 6.30 -5.35
CA SER A 67 -13.90 7.51 -5.23
C SER A 67 -13.19 7.82 -6.55
N TYR A 68 -12.64 6.80 -7.21
CA TYR A 68 -11.99 6.97 -8.50
C TYR A 68 -12.95 7.57 -9.54
N LEU A 69 -14.13 6.97 -9.71
CA LEU A 69 -15.15 7.42 -10.65
C LEU A 69 -15.64 8.82 -10.31
N LEU A 70 -15.88 9.13 -9.03
CA LEU A 70 -16.25 10.48 -8.59
C LEU A 70 -15.23 11.53 -9.05
N TRP A 71 -13.94 11.25 -8.93
CA TRP A 71 -12.90 12.18 -9.37
C TRP A 71 -12.72 12.22 -10.89
N ARG A 72 -12.94 11.10 -11.60
CA ARG A 72 -13.00 11.08 -13.07
C ARG A 72 -14.17 11.92 -13.59
N LEU A 73 -15.34 11.83 -12.95
CA LEU A 73 -16.52 12.65 -13.27
C LEU A 73 -16.27 14.14 -12.99
N ARG A 74 -15.44 14.45 -11.99
CA ARG A 74 -14.92 15.81 -11.73
C ARG A 74 -13.79 16.24 -12.68
N ARG A 75 -13.69 15.62 -13.85
CA ARG A 75 -12.72 15.91 -14.93
C ARG A 75 -11.25 15.82 -14.50
N LYS A 76 -10.94 15.07 -13.44
CA LYS A 76 -9.55 14.76 -13.11
C LYS A 76 -9.06 13.64 -14.03
N GLY A 77 -7.86 13.81 -14.59
CA GLY A 77 -7.16 12.74 -15.30
C GLY A 77 -6.85 11.56 -14.37
N HIS A 78 -6.42 10.43 -14.94
CA HIS A 78 -6.17 9.18 -14.21
C HIS A 78 -5.35 9.39 -12.92
N ARG A 79 -4.16 10.01 -13.03
CA ARG A 79 -3.27 10.28 -11.88
C ARG A 79 -3.93 11.19 -10.83
N GLY A 80 -4.66 12.21 -11.28
CA GLY A 80 -5.34 13.15 -10.39
C GLY A 80 -6.51 12.54 -9.64
N ALA A 81 -7.20 11.57 -10.24
CA ALA A 81 -8.26 10.81 -9.59
C ALA A 81 -7.67 9.78 -8.61
N TYR A 82 -6.63 9.06 -9.03
CA TYR A 82 -5.92 8.06 -8.21
C TYR A 82 -5.38 8.65 -6.90
N LEU A 83 -4.63 9.75 -6.98
CA LEU A 83 -4.03 10.42 -5.81
C LEU A 83 -5.07 11.03 -4.84
N ARG A 84 -6.35 11.07 -5.22
CA ARG A 84 -7.44 11.59 -4.38
C ARG A 84 -8.33 10.50 -3.80
N ILE A 85 -8.03 9.23 -4.06
CA ILE A 85 -8.74 8.12 -3.44
C ILE A 85 -8.37 8.11 -1.95
N PRO A 86 -9.34 8.18 -1.02
CA PRO A 86 -9.04 8.19 0.42
C PRO A 86 -8.24 6.98 0.89
N LEU A 87 -8.47 5.81 0.29
CA LEU A 87 -7.74 4.58 0.61
C LEU A 87 -6.25 4.68 0.24
N GLU A 88 -5.93 5.32 -0.88
CA GLU A 88 -4.54 5.58 -1.31
C GLU A 88 -3.86 6.63 -0.42
N ILE A 89 -4.59 7.68 -0.04
CA ILE A 89 -4.08 8.72 0.86
C ILE A 89 -3.77 8.14 2.24
N GLU A 90 -4.67 7.30 2.78
CA GLU A 90 -4.43 6.62 4.06
C GLU A 90 -3.19 5.72 3.96
N ALA A 91 -3.04 4.97 2.87
CA ALA A 91 -1.90 4.08 2.67
C ALA A 91 -0.57 4.84 2.60
N ASP A 92 -0.49 5.92 1.82
CA ASP A 92 0.70 6.78 1.73
C ASP A 92 1.03 7.42 3.09
N TRP A 93 0.04 7.98 3.78
CA TRP A 93 0.24 8.63 5.08
C TRP A 93 0.72 7.65 6.16
N VAL A 94 0.07 6.49 6.28
CA VAL A 94 0.46 5.47 7.27
C VAL A 94 1.84 4.91 6.94
N ALA A 95 2.14 4.63 5.67
CA ALA A 95 3.44 4.10 5.27
C ALA A 95 4.58 5.07 5.60
N ARG A 96 4.41 6.37 5.28
CA ARG A 96 5.38 7.41 5.64
C ARG A 96 5.55 7.56 7.15
N ARG A 97 4.45 7.55 7.91
CA ARG A 97 4.48 7.68 9.36
C ARG A 97 5.17 6.50 10.04
N GLN A 98 4.92 5.28 9.57
CA GLN A 98 5.57 4.09 10.10
C GLN A 98 7.07 4.06 9.76
N LEU A 99 7.47 4.54 8.59
CA LEU A 99 8.88 4.71 8.26
C LEU A 99 9.56 5.74 9.15
N SER A 100 8.95 6.90 9.34
CA SER A 100 9.55 7.95 10.18
C SER A 100 9.67 7.52 11.65
N THR A 101 8.74 6.70 12.14
CA THR A 101 8.81 6.14 13.49
C THR A 101 9.89 5.06 13.58
N ALA A 102 9.94 4.13 12.64
CA ALA A 102 10.96 3.08 12.62
C ALA A 102 12.39 3.66 12.54
N VAL A 103 12.61 4.71 11.75
CA VAL A 103 13.91 5.40 11.68
C VAL A 103 14.30 6.04 13.02
N ARG A 104 13.32 6.51 13.81
CA ARG A 104 13.59 7.04 15.16
C ARG A 104 13.99 5.93 16.13
N ASP A 105 13.37 4.77 16.04
CA ASP A 105 13.71 3.61 16.89
C ASP A 105 15.10 3.04 16.54
N GLU A 106 15.54 3.18 15.28
CA GLU A 106 16.86 2.74 14.81
C GLU A 106 17.98 3.76 15.08
N LEU A 107 17.66 5.04 15.30
CA LEU A 107 18.63 6.04 15.76
C LEU A 107 18.86 5.82 17.26
N PRO A 108 20.03 5.31 17.68
CA PRO A 108 20.25 5.07 19.10
C PRO A 108 20.22 6.39 19.87
N GLU A 109 19.74 6.35 21.12
CA GLU A 109 19.87 7.40 22.16
C GLU A 109 21.31 7.93 22.34
N ARG A 110 22.30 7.35 21.65
CA ARG A 110 23.74 7.69 21.63
C ARG A 110 24.08 9.10 21.17
N ILE A 111 23.14 9.91 20.70
CA ILE A 111 23.40 11.33 20.39
C ILE A 111 22.99 12.23 21.57
N ALA A 112 22.30 11.69 22.58
CA ALA A 112 21.95 12.36 23.81
C ALA A 112 22.88 11.93 24.96
N SER A 113 24.18 12.23 24.85
CA SER A 113 25.13 12.22 25.97
C SER A 113 26.14 13.34 25.81
#